data_AF-A0A344KZR7-F1
#
_entry.id   AF-A0A344KZR7-F1
#
_cell.length_a   1.000
_cell.length_b   1.000
_cell.length_c   1.000
_cell.angle_alpha   90.00
_cell.angle_beta   90.00
_cell.angle_gamma   90.00
#
_symmetry.space_group_name_H-M   'P 1'
#
loop_
_entity.id
_entity.type
_entity.pdbx_description
1 polymer ?
#
loop_
_entity_poly.entity_id
_entity_poly.type
_entity_poly.pdbx_seq_one_letter_code
_entity_poly.pdbx_strand_id
1 'polypeptide(L)'
;MTVALAPRAGLEHLDATQVVVRRQVDQVQRAWRGLDPGGLRASFTALVGPVMLAAIAAGQVEAAALATPYVNAVLADEPPDAVPPSISASAFAGFTSAGLPLSSLADLLIVRLLTEIGAGMSTTDAMLAGLRRALTYTATEITDAGRTATHVRLIADTRAAGYERVVKLPACDRCIILAGRLYRYSQGFRRHPRCDCTMMPVTRQQWRESNMDNHPRALFDAMSEHEQNVRFGAGNAAAIRAGADLSQVVNARRGALPVAGRWTTTQGTSSRGLAGTRVGELRKQPGRRYRMSQASRPTAGQVINDFSGGTREELTAALRRYGYLL
;
A
#
# COMPACT_ATOMS: atom_id res chain seq x y z
N MET A 1 5.77 -20.42 26.53
CA MET A 1 6.13 -20.46 25.10
C MET A 1 4.88 -20.28 24.28
N THR A 2 4.60 -19.05 23.83
CA THR A 2 3.55 -18.76 22.84
C THR A 2 3.82 -17.38 22.21
N VAL A 3 4.95 -17.25 21.51
CA VAL A 3 5.29 -16.04 20.75
C VAL A 3 5.07 -16.35 19.27
N ALA A 4 3.81 -16.25 18.85
CA ALA A 4 3.39 -16.32 17.43
C ALA A 4 2.12 -15.48 17.14
N LEU A 5 1.72 -14.58 18.06
CA LEU A 5 0.44 -13.88 17.99
C LEU A 5 0.48 -12.52 17.26
N ALA A 6 1.66 -11.92 17.09
CA ALA A 6 1.73 -10.52 16.70
C ALA A 6 1.18 -10.26 15.28
N PRO A 7 1.68 -10.89 14.18
CA PRO A 7 1.14 -10.63 12.84
C PRO A 7 -0.36 -10.94 12.72
N ARG A 8 -0.85 -11.92 13.48
CA ARG A 8 -2.25 -12.33 13.49
C ARG A 8 -3.17 -11.21 13.98
N ALA A 9 -2.83 -10.53 15.08
CA ALA A 9 -3.65 -9.42 15.59
C ALA A 9 -3.78 -8.29 14.55
N GLY A 10 -2.69 -7.99 13.83
CA GLY A 10 -2.74 -7.03 12.72
C GLY A 10 -3.68 -7.45 11.61
N LEU A 11 -3.66 -8.72 11.20
CA LEU A 11 -4.56 -9.25 10.17
C LEU A 11 -6.03 -9.25 10.63
N GLU A 12 -6.30 -9.61 11.88
CA GLU A 12 -7.64 -9.55 12.47
C GLU A 12 -8.19 -8.12 12.51
N HIS A 13 -7.36 -7.14 12.87
CA HIS A 13 -7.74 -5.73 12.82
C HIS A 13 -8.01 -5.24 11.39
N LEU A 14 -7.20 -5.67 10.42
CA LEU A 14 -7.44 -5.38 9.01
C LEU A 14 -8.78 -5.97 8.56
N ASP A 15 -9.08 -7.22 8.90
CA ASP A 15 -10.32 -7.90 8.53
C ASP A 15 -11.55 -7.25 9.18
N ALA A 16 -11.47 -6.87 10.46
CA ALA A 16 -12.52 -6.11 11.14
C ALA A 16 -12.79 -4.76 10.44
N THR A 17 -11.73 -4.07 10.02
CA THR A 17 -11.86 -2.83 9.24
C THR A 17 -12.51 -3.09 7.88
N GLN A 18 -12.17 -4.19 7.20
CA GLN A 18 -12.78 -4.54 5.91
C GLN A 18 -14.27 -4.89 6.03
N VAL A 19 -14.72 -5.48 7.14
CA VAL A 19 -16.15 -5.71 7.39
C VAL A 19 -16.92 -4.38 7.42
N VAL A 20 -16.39 -3.37 8.14
CA VAL A 20 -16.97 -2.02 8.15
C VAL A 20 -17.00 -1.43 6.74
N VAL A 21 -15.86 -1.46 6.04
CA VAL A 21 -15.74 -0.92 4.67
C VAL A 21 -16.75 -1.55 3.71
N ARG A 22 -16.86 -2.89 3.69
CA ARG A 22 -17.76 -3.61 2.78
C ARG A 22 -19.21 -3.20 2.99
N ARG A 23 -19.67 -3.16 4.25
CA ARG A 23 -21.03 -2.76 4.58
C ARG A 23 -21.36 -1.36 4.06
N GLN A 24 -20.45 -0.40 4.21
CA GLN A 24 -20.67 0.97 3.72
C GLN A 24 -20.58 1.08 2.20
N VAL A 25 -19.63 0.39 1.58
CA VAL A 25 -19.50 0.29 0.12
C VAL A 25 -20.77 -0.29 -0.51
N ASP A 26 -21.37 -1.31 0.09
CA ASP A 26 -22.61 -1.91 -0.40
C ASP A 26 -23.80 -0.93 -0.36
N GLN A 27 -23.85 -0.04 0.64
CA GLN A 27 -24.86 1.03 0.70
C GLN A 27 -24.69 2.01 -0.46
N VAL A 28 -23.46 2.48 -0.70
CA VAL A 28 -23.14 3.38 -1.81
C VAL A 28 -23.44 2.73 -3.16
N GLN A 29 -23.09 1.45 -3.32
CA GLN A 29 -23.37 0.70 -4.54
C GLN A 29 -24.88 0.55 -4.79
N ARG A 30 -25.69 0.33 -3.74
CA ARG A 30 -27.15 0.29 -3.87
C ARG A 30 -27.72 1.64 -4.27
N ALA A 31 -27.27 2.72 -3.62
CA ALA A 31 -27.70 4.08 -3.96
C ALA A 31 -27.35 4.44 -5.41
N TRP A 32 -26.17 4.02 -5.90
CA TRP A 32 -25.73 4.25 -7.27
C TRP A 32 -26.68 3.67 -8.33
N ARG A 33 -27.41 2.59 -8.02
CA ARG A 33 -28.39 2.00 -8.95
C ARG A 33 -29.58 2.93 -9.22
N GLY A 34 -29.85 3.89 -8.35
CA GLY A 34 -30.88 4.90 -8.54
C GLY A 34 -30.45 6.06 -9.43
N LEU A 35 -29.22 6.07 -9.94
CA LEU A 35 -28.72 7.14 -10.79
C LEU A 35 -29.41 7.10 -12.16
N ASP A 36 -30.09 8.19 -12.51
CA ASP A 36 -30.82 8.33 -13.77
C ASP A 36 -29.90 8.89 -14.86
N PRO A 37 -29.65 8.16 -15.97
CA PRO A 37 -28.85 8.63 -17.09
C PRO A 37 -29.37 9.93 -17.73
N GLY A 38 -30.70 10.16 -17.73
CA GLY A 38 -31.32 11.36 -18.28
C GLY A 38 -31.25 12.59 -17.36
N GLY A 39 -31.04 12.35 -16.07
CA GLY A 39 -31.06 13.35 -15.00
C GLY A 39 -29.91 13.19 -14.00
N LEU A 40 -28.69 12.91 -14.50
CA LEU A 40 -27.54 12.49 -13.68
C LEU A 40 -27.28 13.40 -12.47
N ARG A 41 -27.26 14.72 -12.68
CA ARG A 41 -26.96 15.67 -11.59
C ARG A 41 -28.05 15.68 -10.52
N ALA A 42 -29.32 15.69 -10.94
CA ALA A 42 -30.46 15.72 -10.03
C ALA A 42 -30.56 14.41 -9.24
N SER A 43 -30.51 13.27 -9.92
CA SER A 43 -30.56 11.94 -9.30
C SER A 43 -29.34 11.68 -8.39
N PHE A 44 -28.13 12.12 -8.78
CA PHE A 44 -26.96 12.03 -7.92
C PHE A 44 -27.13 12.81 -6.62
N THR A 45 -27.57 14.07 -6.73
CA THR A 45 -27.74 14.97 -5.58
C THR A 45 -28.81 14.46 -4.62
N ALA A 46 -29.89 13.89 -5.16
CA ALA A 46 -30.99 13.37 -4.36
C ALA A 46 -30.71 11.99 -3.73
N LEU A 47 -30.05 11.08 -4.47
CA LEU A 47 -30.02 9.65 -4.12
C LEU A 47 -28.64 9.13 -3.74
N VAL A 48 -27.56 9.64 -4.36
CA VAL A 48 -26.21 9.07 -4.22
C VAL A 48 -25.37 9.87 -3.24
N GLY A 49 -25.30 11.19 -3.43
CA GLY A 49 -24.45 12.09 -2.64
C GLY A 49 -24.72 11.96 -1.13
N PRO A 50 -25.95 12.16 -0.65
CA PRO A 50 -26.27 12.07 0.78
C PRO A 50 -25.93 10.70 1.39
N VAL A 51 -26.25 9.62 0.68
CA VAL A 51 -25.94 8.24 1.14
C VAL A 51 -24.44 8.01 1.22
N MET A 52 -23.68 8.45 0.21
CA MET A 52 -22.22 8.33 0.21
C MET A 52 -21.59 9.08 1.38
N LEU A 53 -22.02 10.31 1.65
CA LEU A 53 -21.48 11.11 2.75
C LEU A 53 -21.79 10.49 4.11
N ALA A 54 -23.04 10.04 4.32
CA ALA A 54 -23.46 9.38 5.55
C ALA A 54 -22.72 8.04 5.77
N ALA A 55 -22.60 7.23 4.72
CA ALA A 55 -21.91 5.93 4.78
C ALA A 55 -20.42 6.09 5.10
N ILE A 56 -19.75 7.10 4.52
CA ILE A 56 -18.36 7.41 4.84
C ILE A 56 -18.24 7.86 6.30
N ALA A 57 -19.01 8.85 6.72
CA ALA A 57 -18.93 9.38 8.09
C ALA A 57 -19.19 8.29 9.14
N ALA A 58 -20.23 7.47 8.96
CA ALA A 58 -20.51 6.34 9.85
C ALA A 58 -19.36 5.32 9.85
N GLY A 59 -18.87 4.94 8.67
CA GLY A 59 -17.74 4.03 8.55
C GLY A 59 -16.46 4.56 9.19
N GLN A 60 -16.19 5.85 9.11
CA GLN A 60 -15.03 6.49 9.76
C GLN A 60 -15.09 6.34 11.28
N VAL A 61 -16.25 6.61 11.90
CA VAL A 61 -16.43 6.43 13.34
C VAL A 61 -16.22 4.96 13.73
N GLU A 62 -16.87 4.04 13.02
CA GLU A 62 -16.78 2.61 13.33
C GLU A 62 -15.35 2.07 13.16
N ALA A 63 -14.66 2.42 12.08
CA ALA A 63 -13.28 2.01 11.86
C ALA A 63 -12.32 2.61 12.90
N ALA A 64 -12.53 3.86 13.30
CA ALA A 64 -11.74 4.51 14.35
C ALA A 64 -11.97 3.87 15.73
N ALA A 65 -13.19 3.41 16.03
CA ALA A 65 -13.53 2.74 17.27
C ALA A 65 -12.76 1.42 17.48
N LEU A 66 -12.29 0.77 16.40
CA LEU A 66 -11.49 -0.44 16.47
C LEU A 66 -10.06 -0.20 16.99
N ALA A 67 -9.55 1.04 16.97
CA ALA A 67 -8.16 1.34 17.25
C ALA A 67 -7.78 1.08 18.72
N THR A 68 -8.52 1.64 19.69
CA THR A 68 -8.21 1.46 21.13
C THR A 68 -8.15 -0.01 21.56
N PRO A 69 -9.18 -0.85 21.32
CA PRO A 69 -9.12 -2.25 21.72
C PRO A 69 -7.99 -3.01 20.99
N TYR A 70 -7.74 -2.70 19.71
CA TYR A 70 -6.66 -3.30 18.95
C TYR A 70 -5.27 -2.98 19.55
N VAL A 71 -4.96 -1.70 19.79
CA VAL A 71 -3.66 -1.32 20.37
C VAL A 71 -3.48 -1.91 21.76
N ASN A 72 -4.53 -1.93 22.59
CA ASN A 72 -4.47 -2.57 23.91
C ASN A 72 -4.16 -4.07 23.81
N ALA A 73 -4.80 -4.78 22.87
CA ALA A 73 -4.57 -6.21 22.68
C ALA A 73 -3.15 -6.52 22.20
N VAL A 74 -2.61 -5.74 21.26
CA VAL A 74 -1.26 -5.96 20.72
C VAL A 74 -0.17 -5.65 21.74
N LEU A 75 -0.38 -4.67 22.62
CA LEU A 75 0.58 -4.27 23.65
C LEU A 75 0.29 -4.90 25.02
N ALA A 76 -0.55 -5.93 25.10
CA ALA A 76 -1.03 -6.50 26.36
C ALA A 76 0.10 -7.11 27.22
N ASP A 77 1.14 -7.65 26.58
CA ASP A 77 2.26 -8.31 27.26
C ASP A 77 3.18 -7.36 28.02
N GLU A 78 3.07 -6.05 27.77
CA GLU A 78 3.83 -5.02 28.49
C GLU A 78 2.88 -4.26 29.42
N PRO A 79 3.00 -4.43 30.75
CA PRO A 79 2.12 -3.77 31.70
C PRO A 79 2.29 -2.26 31.56
N PRO A 80 1.19 -1.50 31.48
CA PRO A 80 1.30 -0.06 31.31
C PRO A 80 1.66 0.60 32.65
N ASP A 81 2.62 1.53 32.62
CA ASP A 81 3.03 2.31 33.81
C ASP A 81 1.94 3.27 34.31
N ALA A 82 0.93 3.52 33.47
CA ALA A 82 -0.21 4.39 33.75
C ALA A 82 -1.47 3.84 33.06
N VAL A 83 -2.63 4.48 33.28
CA VAL A 83 -3.85 4.12 32.56
C VAL A 83 -3.62 4.25 31.05
N PRO A 84 -3.83 3.19 30.24
CA PRO A 84 -3.66 3.27 28.80
C PRO A 84 -4.56 4.35 28.20
N PRO A 85 -4.05 5.18 27.28
CA PRO A 85 -4.85 6.26 26.70
C PRO A 85 -5.98 5.69 25.84
N SER A 86 -7.03 6.48 25.67
CA SER A 86 -8.15 6.20 24.77
C SER A 86 -8.37 7.35 23.81
N ILE A 87 -8.91 7.06 22.63
CA ILE A 87 -9.30 8.07 21.65
C ILE A 87 -10.82 8.20 21.57
N SER A 88 -11.31 9.38 21.17
CA SER A 88 -12.70 9.57 20.76
C SER A 88 -12.87 9.22 19.29
N ALA A 89 -13.60 8.15 18.98
CA ALA A 89 -13.78 7.68 17.60
C ALA A 89 -14.48 8.71 16.71
N SER A 90 -15.42 9.49 17.26
CA SER A 90 -16.14 10.52 16.50
C SER A 90 -15.25 11.66 16.02
N ALA A 91 -14.09 11.88 16.65
CA ALA A 91 -13.12 12.90 16.25
C ALA A 91 -12.42 12.60 14.91
N PHE A 92 -12.56 11.38 14.38
CA PHE A 92 -11.94 10.94 13.12
C PHE A 92 -12.91 10.91 11.93
N ALA A 93 -14.12 11.44 12.09
CA ALA A 93 -15.15 11.44 11.07
C ALA A 93 -15.45 12.86 10.53
N GLY A 94 -16.05 12.91 9.34
CA GLY A 94 -16.56 14.16 8.74
C GLY A 94 -15.57 14.89 7.82
N PHE A 95 -14.33 14.41 7.76
CA PHE A 95 -13.29 14.95 6.87
C PHE A 95 -12.61 13.83 6.09
N THR A 96 -12.12 14.18 4.91
CA THR A 96 -11.24 13.33 4.13
C THR A 96 -9.85 13.24 4.76
N SER A 97 -9.09 12.24 4.37
CA SER A 97 -7.67 12.06 4.71
C SER A 97 -6.78 13.25 4.32
N ALA A 98 -7.24 14.11 3.41
CA ALA A 98 -6.58 15.36 3.01
C ALA A 98 -7.02 16.59 3.84
N GLY A 99 -7.94 16.42 4.80
CA GLY A 99 -8.46 17.50 5.64
C GLY A 99 -9.61 18.30 5.01
N LEU A 100 -10.13 17.89 3.87
CA LEU A 100 -11.29 18.53 3.23
C LEU A 100 -12.61 17.97 3.78
N PRO A 101 -13.71 18.75 3.79
CA PRO A 101 -15.04 18.24 4.13
C PRO A 101 -15.45 17.07 3.22
N LEU A 102 -16.17 16.07 3.74
CA LEU A 102 -16.57 14.90 2.92
C LEU A 102 -17.37 15.28 1.67
N SER A 103 -18.15 16.37 1.70
CA SER A 103 -18.92 16.86 0.56
C SER A 103 -18.06 17.09 -0.69
N SER A 104 -16.78 17.46 -0.52
CA SER A 104 -15.88 17.67 -1.65
C SER A 104 -15.66 16.41 -2.49
N LEU A 105 -15.80 15.21 -1.90
CA LEU A 105 -15.72 13.96 -2.64
C LEU A 105 -16.93 13.74 -3.53
N ALA A 106 -18.13 14.10 -3.06
CA ALA A 106 -19.36 14.01 -3.84
C ALA A 106 -19.31 15.00 -5.02
N ASP A 107 -18.85 16.23 -4.77
CA ASP A 107 -18.66 17.26 -5.80
C ASP A 107 -17.66 16.81 -6.88
N LEU A 108 -16.48 16.33 -6.46
CA LEU A 108 -15.46 15.84 -7.38
C LEU A 108 -15.99 14.67 -8.23
N LEU A 109 -16.75 13.77 -7.62
CA LEU A 109 -17.29 12.60 -8.26
C LEU A 109 -18.29 12.95 -9.37
N ILE A 110 -19.24 13.84 -9.11
CA ILE A 110 -20.23 14.26 -10.12
C ILE A 110 -19.59 15.13 -11.21
N VAL A 111 -18.68 16.04 -10.86
CA VAL A 111 -17.95 16.85 -11.85
C VAL A 111 -17.17 15.96 -12.80
N ARG A 112 -16.45 14.96 -12.26
CA ARG A 112 -15.66 14.05 -13.08
C ARG A 112 -16.53 13.18 -13.98
N LEU A 113 -17.66 12.68 -13.48
CA LEU A 113 -18.63 11.92 -14.26
C LEU A 113 -19.13 12.74 -15.45
N LEU A 114 -19.57 13.97 -15.22
CA LEU A 114 -20.08 14.85 -16.28
C LEU A 114 -19.00 15.28 -17.26
N THR A 115 -17.77 15.48 -16.79
CA THR A 115 -16.62 15.80 -17.64
C THR A 115 -16.25 14.63 -18.55
N GLU A 116 -16.31 13.39 -18.05
CA GLU A 116 -16.05 12.18 -18.85
C GLU A 116 -17.09 12.04 -19.97
N ILE A 117 -18.37 12.29 -19.67
CA ILE A 117 -19.44 12.31 -20.68
C ILE A 117 -19.24 13.45 -21.68
N GLY A 118 -18.94 14.66 -21.19
CA GLY A 118 -18.66 15.83 -22.04
C GLY A 118 -17.45 15.65 -22.95
N ALA A 119 -16.50 14.79 -22.57
CA ALA A 119 -15.35 14.40 -23.38
C ALA A 119 -15.66 13.28 -24.39
N GLY A 120 -16.92 12.87 -24.52
CA GLY A 120 -17.38 11.87 -25.50
C GLY A 120 -17.41 10.42 -25.00
N MET A 121 -17.18 10.17 -23.71
CA MET A 121 -17.38 8.84 -23.13
C MET A 121 -18.87 8.47 -23.14
N SER A 122 -19.20 7.21 -23.43
CA SER A 122 -20.59 6.74 -23.32
C SER A 122 -21.10 6.91 -21.88
N THR A 123 -22.37 7.26 -21.71
CA THR A 123 -22.97 7.43 -20.38
C THR A 123 -22.81 6.18 -19.52
N THR A 124 -22.97 5.00 -20.12
CA THR A 124 -22.79 3.70 -19.44
C THR A 124 -21.37 3.52 -18.91
N ASP A 125 -20.34 3.77 -19.74
CA ASP A 125 -18.95 3.63 -19.32
C ASP A 125 -18.56 4.67 -18.26
N ALA A 126 -19.05 5.90 -18.41
CA ALA A 126 -18.82 6.97 -17.46
C ALA A 126 -19.47 6.65 -16.10
N MET A 127 -20.71 6.15 -16.08
CA MET A 127 -21.38 5.70 -14.86
C MET A 127 -20.64 4.53 -14.20
N LEU A 128 -20.10 3.58 -14.96
CA LEU A 128 -19.31 2.47 -14.43
C LEU A 128 -17.97 2.96 -13.83
N ALA A 129 -17.30 3.90 -14.50
CA ALA A 129 -16.11 4.55 -13.97
C ALA A 129 -16.41 5.36 -12.70
N GLY A 130 -17.53 6.08 -12.69
CA GLY A 130 -18.08 6.81 -11.54
C GLY A 130 -18.32 5.89 -10.35
N LEU A 131 -19.00 4.76 -10.53
CA LEU A 131 -19.23 3.78 -9.47
C LEU A 131 -17.90 3.31 -8.87
N ARG A 132 -16.97 2.86 -9.72
CA ARG A 132 -15.65 2.39 -9.26
C ARG A 132 -14.92 3.46 -8.43
N ARG A 133 -15.05 4.72 -8.80
CA ARG A 133 -14.48 5.86 -8.09
C ARG A 133 -15.18 6.11 -6.74
N ALA A 134 -16.52 6.11 -6.72
CA ALA A 134 -17.33 6.25 -5.51
C ALA A 134 -16.97 5.18 -4.46
N LEU A 135 -16.90 3.91 -4.88
CA LEU A 135 -16.53 2.81 -4.00
C LEU A 135 -15.08 2.92 -3.50
N THR A 136 -14.18 3.40 -4.35
CA THR A 136 -12.77 3.62 -3.97
C THR A 136 -12.63 4.74 -2.95
N TYR A 137 -13.30 5.86 -3.14
CA TYR A 137 -13.31 6.96 -2.18
C TYR A 137 -13.87 6.49 -0.84
N THR A 138 -15.03 5.84 -0.87
CA THR A 138 -15.69 5.31 0.32
C THR A 138 -14.77 4.38 1.12
N ALA A 139 -14.20 3.37 0.45
CA ALA A 139 -13.30 2.42 1.11
C ALA A 139 -12.00 3.06 1.62
N THR A 140 -11.44 4.02 0.88
CA THR A 140 -10.17 4.66 1.23
C THR A 140 -10.33 5.53 2.46
N GLU A 141 -11.35 6.40 2.50
CA GLU A 141 -11.57 7.33 3.60
C GLU A 141 -11.91 6.62 4.92
N ILE A 142 -12.72 5.56 4.88
CA ILE A 142 -13.02 4.74 6.05
C ILE A 142 -11.75 4.07 6.57
N THR A 143 -10.96 3.46 5.69
CA THR A 143 -9.72 2.78 6.10
C THR A 143 -8.68 3.78 6.64
N ASP A 144 -8.59 4.98 6.06
CA ASP A 144 -7.64 6.01 6.51
C ASP A 144 -8.05 6.64 7.84
N ALA A 145 -9.34 6.76 8.16
CA ALA A 145 -9.79 7.15 9.49
C ALA A 145 -9.36 6.12 10.55
N GLY A 146 -9.63 4.83 10.34
CA GLY A 146 -9.19 3.76 11.23
C GLY A 146 -7.67 3.71 11.39
N ARG A 147 -6.92 3.84 10.29
CA ARG A 147 -5.45 3.92 10.32
C ARG A 147 -4.95 5.12 11.12
N THR A 148 -5.55 6.30 10.93
CA THR A 148 -5.14 7.52 11.63
C THR A 148 -5.46 7.42 13.11
N ALA A 149 -6.61 6.84 13.47
CA ALA A 149 -6.99 6.51 14.84
C ALA A 149 -5.97 5.57 15.51
N THR A 150 -5.57 4.48 14.85
CA THR A 150 -4.53 3.57 15.34
C THR A 150 -3.18 4.29 15.50
N HIS A 151 -2.83 5.19 14.59
CA HIS A 151 -1.61 5.99 14.68
C HIS A 151 -1.64 6.96 15.86
N VAL A 152 -2.74 7.70 16.07
CA VAL A 152 -2.88 8.59 17.24
C VAL A 152 -2.81 7.80 18.54
N ARG A 153 -3.51 6.66 18.61
CA ARG A 153 -3.48 5.77 19.77
C ARG A 153 -2.07 5.22 20.03
N LEU A 154 -1.33 4.87 18.97
CA LEU A 154 0.08 4.47 19.04
C LEU A 154 0.96 5.58 19.62
N ILE A 155 0.82 6.82 19.14
CA ILE A 155 1.63 7.97 19.61
C ILE A 155 1.39 8.24 21.09
N ALA A 156 0.16 8.08 21.55
CA ALA A 156 -0.20 8.30 22.94
C ALA A 156 0.32 7.20 23.89
N ASP A 157 0.64 6.00 23.39
CA ASP A 157 1.10 4.87 24.22
C ASP A 157 2.63 4.89 24.40
N THR A 158 3.09 5.03 25.63
CA THR A 158 4.53 5.07 25.94
C THR A 158 5.22 3.71 25.76
N ARG A 159 4.48 2.59 25.82
CA ARG A 159 5.02 1.24 25.61
C ARG A 159 5.42 1.01 24.15
N ALA A 160 4.78 1.72 23.21
CA ALA A 160 4.99 1.48 21.81
C ALA A 160 6.32 2.10 21.33
N ALA A 161 7.19 1.27 20.76
CA ALA A 161 8.42 1.74 20.12
C ALA A 161 8.17 2.36 18.74
N GLY A 162 7.03 2.01 18.14
CA GLY A 162 6.66 2.33 16.78
C GLY A 162 5.68 1.30 16.27
N TYR A 163 5.69 1.10 14.95
CA TYR A 163 4.88 0.06 14.31
C TYR A 163 5.70 -0.70 13.29
N GLU A 164 5.27 -1.91 12.99
CA GLU A 164 5.65 -2.62 11.77
C GLU A 164 4.48 -2.68 10.79
N ARG A 165 4.80 -2.87 9.51
CA ARG A 165 3.77 -3.12 8.50
C ARG A 165 3.48 -4.61 8.47
N VAL A 166 2.21 -4.94 8.56
CA VAL A 166 1.68 -6.29 8.34
C VAL A 166 0.84 -6.28 7.07
N VAL A 167 0.91 -7.36 6.29
CA VAL A 167 0.19 -7.49 5.02
C VAL A 167 -0.59 -8.79 4.96
N LYS A 168 -1.79 -8.74 4.38
CA LYS A 168 -2.57 -9.92 4.04
C LYS A 168 -2.23 -10.35 2.63
N LEU A 169 -1.69 -11.57 2.47
CA LEU A 169 -1.39 -12.10 1.15
C LEU A 169 -2.67 -12.47 0.39
N PRO A 170 -2.67 -12.36 -0.94
CA PRO A 170 -1.61 -11.78 -1.77
C PRO A 170 -1.66 -10.24 -1.73
N ALA A 171 -0.64 -9.59 -1.16
CA ALA A 171 -0.55 -8.14 -1.04
C ALA A 171 0.14 -7.52 -2.28
N CYS A 172 0.26 -6.18 -2.34
CA CYS A 172 1.06 -5.56 -3.38
C CYS A 172 2.56 -5.65 -3.09
N ASP A 173 3.37 -5.71 -4.14
CA ASP A 173 4.83 -5.78 -4.08
C ASP A 173 5.45 -4.65 -3.21
N ARG A 174 4.91 -3.43 -3.30
CA ARG A 174 5.36 -2.27 -2.52
C ARG A 174 5.13 -2.42 -1.01
N CYS A 175 4.05 -3.09 -0.60
CA CYS A 175 3.81 -3.32 0.83
C CYS A 175 4.59 -4.52 1.35
N ILE A 176 4.79 -5.55 0.51
CA ILE A 176 5.61 -6.72 0.85
C ILE A 176 7.04 -6.28 1.21
N ILE A 177 7.68 -5.43 0.40
CA ILE A 177 9.05 -4.96 0.70
C ILE A 177 9.15 -4.02 1.92
N LEU A 178 8.03 -3.56 2.46
CA LEU A 178 7.96 -2.69 3.63
C LEU A 178 7.55 -3.46 4.91
N ALA A 179 7.21 -4.74 4.79
CA ALA A 179 6.79 -5.57 5.92
C ALA A 179 7.95 -5.85 6.90
N GLY A 180 7.62 -6.04 8.18
CA GLY A 180 8.56 -6.43 9.25
C GLY A 180 9.54 -5.36 9.71
N ARG A 181 9.71 -4.27 8.96
CA ARG A 181 10.56 -3.17 9.41
C ARG A 181 9.88 -2.43 10.56
N LEU A 182 10.66 -2.12 11.61
CA LEU A 182 10.24 -1.15 12.64
C LEU A 182 10.29 0.28 12.06
N TYR A 183 9.13 0.91 12.05
CA TYR A 183 8.93 2.31 11.74
C TYR A 183 8.68 3.09 13.02
N ARG A 184 9.40 4.19 13.21
CA ARG A 184 9.08 5.12 14.31
C ARG A 184 7.71 5.74 14.07
N TYR A 185 7.03 6.12 15.14
CA TYR A 185 5.75 6.81 15.08
C TYR A 185 5.78 8.08 14.21
N SER A 186 6.94 8.76 14.05
CA SER A 186 7.07 9.94 13.19
C SER A 186 7.14 9.65 11.69
N GLN A 187 7.31 8.40 11.25
CA GLN A 187 7.59 8.09 9.85
C GLN A 187 6.34 8.03 8.94
N GLY A 188 5.14 7.98 9.52
CA GLY A 188 3.88 7.98 8.76
C GLY A 188 3.60 6.68 8.00
N PHE A 189 2.34 6.23 7.98
CA PHE A 189 1.95 5.04 7.22
C PHE A 189 1.44 5.40 5.81
N ARG A 190 2.36 5.44 4.84
CA ARG A 190 1.97 5.64 3.43
C ARG A 190 1.32 4.38 2.85
N ARG A 191 0.20 4.56 2.15
CA ARG A 191 -0.50 3.51 1.40
C ARG A 191 -1.13 4.09 0.14
N HIS A 192 -1.50 3.23 -0.79
CA HIS A 192 -2.37 3.55 -1.90
C HIS A 192 -3.79 3.04 -1.60
N PRO A 193 -4.82 3.46 -2.37
CA PRO A 193 -6.16 2.89 -2.28
C PRO A 193 -6.15 1.36 -2.44
N ARG A 194 -7.07 0.67 -1.76
CA ARG A 194 -7.23 -0.81 -1.82
C ARG A 194 -5.97 -1.60 -1.43
N CYS A 195 -5.21 -1.11 -0.46
CA CYS A 195 -4.10 -1.86 0.12
C CYS A 195 -4.59 -2.94 1.10
N ASP A 196 -4.02 -4.13 1.01
CA ASP A 196 -4.19 -5.24 1.97
C ASP A 196 -3.14 -5.17 3.10
N CYS A 197 -2.94 -4.00 3.67
CA CYS A 197 -1.89 -3.74 4.65
C CYS A 197 -2.40 -2.92 5.84
N THR A 198 -1.82 -3.18 7.00
CA THR A 198 -2.09 -2.42 8.22
C THR A 198 -0.82 -2.09 9.00
N MET A 199 -0.96 -1.19 9.96
CA MET A 199 0.04 -0.92 10.97
C MET A 199 -0.19 -1.80 12.19
N MET A 200 0.87 -2.42 12.68
CA MET A 200 0.87 -3.14 13.94
C MET A 200 1.78 -2.42 14.92
N PRO A 201 1.20 -1.78 15.97
CA PRO A 201 2.00 -1.27 17.09
C PRO A 201 2.88 -2.37 17.64
N VAL A 202 4.11 -2.05 18.02
CA VAL A 202 5.02 -3.02 18.63
C VAL A 202 5.88 -2.34 19.69
N THR A 203 6.18 -3.08 20.76
CA THR A 203 7.22 -2.71 21.70
C THR A 203 8.60 -3.07 21.13
N ARG A 204 9.70 -2.57 21.73
CA ARG A 204 11.05 -2.91 21.25
C ARG A 204 11.35 -4.39 21.40
N GLN A 205 10.86 -5.01 22.47
CA GLN A 205 11.05 -6.42 22.75
C GLN A 205 10.25 -7.27 21.76
N GLN A 206 8.95 -7.00 21.62
CA GLN A 206 8.07 -7.69 20.67
C GLN A 206 8.64 -7.67 19.24
N TRP A 207 9.13 -6.52 18.76
CA TRP A 207 9.71 -6.43 17.42
C TRP A 207 10.96 -7.29 17.23
N ARG A 208 11.78 -7.46 18.27
CA ARG A 208 13.01 -8.30 18.21
C ARG A 208 12.70 -9.79 18.27
N GLU A 209 11.65 -10.18 18.98
CA GLU A 209 11.37 -11.58 19.34
C GLU A 209 10.26 -12.22 18.50
N SER A 210 9.28 -11.44 18.01
CA SER A 210 8.02 -11.97 17.46
C SER A 210 7.87 -11.88 15.94
N ASN A 211 8.91 -11.43 15.23
CA ASN A 211 8.81 -10.98 13.82
C ASN A 211 9.57 -11.88 12.83
N MET A 212 9.80 -13.15 13.16
CA MET A 212 10.63 -14.02 12.32
C MET A 212 10.02 -14.25 10.93
N ASP A 213 8.69 -14.25 10.79
CA ASP A 213 8.03 -14.61 9.53
C ASP A 213 7.40 -13.41 8.79
N ASN A 214 7.32 -12.22 9.39
CA ASN A 214 6.75 -11.04 8.75
C ASN A 214 7.82 -10.21 8.01
N HIS A 215 8.64 -10.85 7.18
CA HIS A 215 9.65 -10.16 6.36
C HIS A 215 9.45 -10.43 4.86
N PRO A 216 10.00 -9.58 3.95
CA PRO A 216 9.69 -9.65 2.52
C PRO A 216 9.93 -11.03 1.88
N ARG A 217 11.03 -11.71 2.25
CA ARG A 217 11.36 -13.04 1.71
C ARG A 217 10.37 -14.12 2.14
N ALA A 218 10.02 -14.22 3.42
CA ALA A 218 9.04 -15.18 3.94
C ALA A 218 7.66 -14.94 3.30
N LEU A 219 7.25 -13.68 3.16
CA LEU A 219 6.00 -13.33 2.48
C LEU A 219 5.98 -13.71 1.00
N PHE A 220 7.11 -13.62 0.30
CA PHE A 220 7.22 -14.07 -1.08
C PHE A 220 7.16 -15.59 -1.20
N ASP A 221 7.91 -16.29 -0.33
CA ASP A 221 7.97 -17.75 -0.31
C ASP A 221 6.64 -18.39 0.12
N ALA A 222 5.83 -17.68 0.92
CA ALA A 222 4.48 -18.12 1.32
C ALA A 222 3.42 -18.03 0.21
N MET A 223 3.68 -17.29 -0.87
CA MET A 223 2.78 -17.22 -2.02
C MET A 223 3.03 -18.37 -2.99
N SER A 224 1.97 -18.83 -3.65
CA SER A 224 2.09 -19.72 -4.81
C SER A 224 2.87 -19.05 -5.95
N GLU A 225 3.47 -19.84 -6.84
CA GLU A 225 4.17 -19.28 -8.01
C GLU A 225 3.25 -18.41 -8.87
N HIS A 226 1.98 -18.78 -9.02
CA HIS A 226 0.99 -17.97 -9.72
C HIS A 226 0.82 -16.60 -9.05
N GLU A 227 0.62 -16.55 -7.73
CA GLU A 227 0.50 -15.30 -6.99
C GLU A 227 1.77 -14.45 -7.08
N GLN A 228 2.96 -15.05 -6.95
CA GLN A 228 4.23 -14.37 -7.14
C GLN A 228 4.29 -13.70 -8.53
N ASN A 229 3.93 -14.45 -9.58
CA ASN A 229 3.96 -13.95 -10.96
C ASN A 229 2.91 -12.85 -11.19
N VAL A 230 1.72 -12.94 -10.60
CA VAL A 230 0.69 -11.90 -10.69
C VAL A 230 1.13 -10.62 -9.96
N ARG A 231 1.74 -10.74 -8.78
CA ARG A 231 2.09 -9.57 -7.96
C ARG A 231 3.38 -8.86 -8.38
N PHE A 232 4.39 -9.61 -8.80
CA PHE A 232 5.69 -9.06 -9.17
C PHE A 232 5.87 -8.94 -10.69
N GLY A 233 5.09 -9.68 -11.48
CA GLY A 233 5.34 -9.94 -12.89
C GLY A 233 6.27 -11.14 -13.07
N ALA A 234 6.01 -12.00 -14.06
CA ALA A 234 6.71 -13.28 -14.24
C ALA A 234 8.24 -13.17 -14.23
N GLY A 235 8.83 -12.23 -14.98
CA GLY A 235 10.28 -12.05 -15.02
C GLY A 235 10.87 -11.57 -13.69
N ASN A 236 10.19 -10.67 -12.97
CA ASN A 236 10.68 -10.21 -11.66
C ASN A 236 10.56 -11.31 -10.60
N ALA A 237 9.45 -12.06 -10.62
CA ALA A 237 9.24 -13.19 -9.72
C ALA A 237 10.31 -14.28 -9.97
N ALA A 238 10.62 -14.59 -11.23
CA ALA A 238 11.70 -15.50 -11.59
C ALA A 238 13.07 -15.00 -11.10
N ALA A 239 13.37 -13.70 -11.22
CA ALA A 239 14.59 -13.13 -10.68
C ALA A 239 14.68 -13.27 -9.15
N ILE A 240 13.57 -13.05 -8.43
CA ILE A 240 13.51 -13.23 -6.97
C ILE A 240 13.70 -14.70 -6.60
N ARG A 241 13.08 -15.64 -7.32
CA ARG A 241 13.31 -17.09 -7.15
C ARG A 241 14.78 -17.47 -7.40
N ALA A 242 15.45 -16.79 -8.34
CA ALA A 242 16.88 -16.92 -8.59
C ALA A 242 17.77 -16.24 -7.51
N GLY A 243 17.17 -15.65 -6.47
CA GLY A 243 17.85 -15.10 -5.30
C GLY A 243 17.91 -13.57 -5.26
N ALA A 244 17.40 -12.86 -6.27
CA ALA A 244 17.45 -11.41 -6.29
C ALA A 244 16.75 -10.78 -5.08
N ASP A 245 17.34 -9.70 -4.55
CA ASP A 245 16.79 -8.92 -3.46
C ASP A 245 15.48 -8.23 -3.89
N LEU A 246 14.42 -8.51 -3.14
CA LEU A 246 13.07 -8.02 -3.45
C LEU A 246 13.02 -6.49 -3.49
N SER A 247 13.76 -5.81 -2.60
CA SER A 247 13.77 -4.35 -2.56
C SER A 247 14.43 -3.76 -3.81
N GLN A 248 15.51 -4.35 -4.31
CA GLN A 248 16.15 -3.93 -5.56
C GLN A 248 15.21 -4.13 -6.75
N VAL A 249 14.56 -5.30 -6.83
CA VAL A 249 13.63 -5.66 -7.92
C VAL A 249 12.41 -4.72 -7.94
N VAL A 250 11.75 -4.54 -6.80
CA VAL A 250 10.53 -3.72 -6.72
C VAL A 250 10.84 -2.23 -6.89
N ASN A 251 11.91 -1.71 -6.27
CA ASN A 251 12.24 -0.30 -6.43
C ASN A 251 12.74 0.04 -7.83
N ALA A 252 13.36 -0.90 -8.56
CA ALA A 252 13.76 -0.71 -9.96
C ALA A 252 12.59 -0.30 -10.86
N ARG A 253 11.36 -0.72 -10.55
CA ARG A 253 10.15 -0.37 -11.32
C ARG A 253 9.85 1.13 -11.35
N ARG A 254 10.27 1.91 -10.34
CA ARG A 254 9.95 3.34 -10.23
C ARG A 254 10.57 4.21 -11.32
N GLY A 255 11.72 3.78 -11.84
CA GLY A 255 12.43 4.47 -12.93
C GLY A 255 12.55 3.60 -14.17
N ALA A 256 11.68 2.59 -14.30
CA ALA A 256 11.72 1.66 -15.41
C ALA A 256 11.16 2.29 -16.68
N LEU A 257 11.91 2.22 -17.78
CA LEU A 257 11.54 2.78 -19.07
C LEU A 257 12.08 1.87 -20.20
N PRO A 258 11.35 1.75 -21.32
CA PRO A 258 11.85 1.05 -22.49
C PRO A 258 12.92 1.92 -23.19
N VAL A 259 14.09 1.34 -23.45
CA VAL A 259 15.19 1.97 -24.20
C VAL A 259 15.67 0.97 -25.24
N ALA A 260 15.57 1.33 -26.53
CA ALA A 260 15.92 0.46 -27.66
C ALA A 260 15.32 -0.96 -27.53
N GLY A 261 14.03 -1.04 -27.17
CA GLY A 261 13.31 -2.32 -27.04
C GLY A 261 13.59 -3.11 -25.74
N ARG A 262 14.44 -2.60 -24.84
CA ARG A 262 14.78 -3.26 -23.56
C ARG A 262 14.25 -2.47 -22.37
N TRP A 263 13.74 -3.17 -21.36
CA TRP A 263 13.32 -2.54 -20.11
C TRP A 263 14.53 -2.23 -19.23
N THR A 264 14.83 -0.95 -19.09
CA THR A 264 15.95 -0.43 -18.29
C THR A 264 15.43 0.38 -17.10
N THR A 265 16.28 0.68 -16.12
CA THR A 265 15.92 1.50 -14.97
C THR A 265 17.02 2.46 -14.55
N THR A 266 16.62 3.66 -14.14
CA THR A 266 17.52 4.67 -13.54
C THR A 266 17.62 4.56 -12.02
N GLN A 267 16.88 3.63 -11.40
CA GLN A 267 16.91 3.46 -9.95
C GLN A 267 18.21 2.78 -9.53
N GLY A 268 18.77 3.20 -8.39
CA GLY A 268 20.01 2.60 -7.86
C GLY A 268 21.27 2.84 -8.69
N THR A 269 21.22 3.59 -9.79
CA THR A 269 22.36 3.83 -10.69
C THR A 269 23.24 5.02 -10.27
N SER A 270 22.89 5.71 -9.17
CA SER A 270 23.75 6.77 -8.63
C SER A 270 25.00 6.22 -7.97
N SER A 271 26.02 7.06 -7.77
CA SER A 271 27.24 6.75 -7.01
C SER A 271 27.01 6.32 -5.55
N ARG A 272 25.81 6.51 -4.99
CA ARG A 272 25.39 5.99 -3.68
C ARG A 272 24.57 4.70 -3.75
N GLY A 273 24.17 4.29 -4.95
CA GLY A 273 23.36 3.10 -5.18
C GLY A 273 24.22 1.90 -5.56
N LEU A 274 23.82 0.72 -5.09
CA LEU A 274 24.57 -0.52 -5.31
C LEU A 274 24.82 -0.82 -6.79
N ALA A 275 23.81 -0.62 -7.64
CA ALA A 275 23.97 -0.84 -9.07
C ALA A 275 24.91 0.19 -9.69
N GLY A 276 24.85 1.46 -9.28
CA GLY A 276 25.76 2.49 -9.76
C GLY A 276 27.22 2.21 -9.40
N THR A 277 27.49 1.69 -8.20
CA THR A 277 28.85 1.30 -7.79
C THR A 277 29.37 0.05 -8.51
N ARG A 278 28.48 -0.89 -8.87
CA ARG A 278 28.86 -2.14 -9.54
C ARG A 278 28.96 -2.03 -11.06
N VAL A 279 28.02 -1.32 -11.68
CA VAL A 279 27.98 -1.11 -13.13
C VAL A 279 29.07 -0.11 -13.55
N GLY A 280 29.34 0.92 -12.74
CA GLY A 280 30.43 1.86 -12.98
C GLY A 280 30.05 3.04 -13.90
N GLU A 281 31.03 3.54 -14.67
CA GLU A 281 30.87 4.65 -15.63
C GLU A 281 30.18 5.90 -15.05
N LEU A 282 30.55 6.25 -13.82
CA LEU A 282 29.90 7.32 -13.07
C LEU A 282 30.30 8.69 -13.62
N ARG A 283 29.32 9.41 -14.18
CA ARG A 283 29.50 10.81 -14.63
C ARG A 283 28.58 11.77 -13.88
N LYS A 284 29.05 13.01 -13.69
CA LYS A 284 28.26 14.09 -13.12
C LYS A 284 27.34 14.64 -14.21
N GLN A 285 26.02 14.59 -13.98
CA GLN A 285 25.04 15.18 -14.89
C GLN A 285 24.59 16.56 -14.37
N PRO A 286 24.34 17.53 -15.26
CA PRO A 286 23.76 18.82 -14.87
C PRO A 286 22.47 18.65 -14.06
N GLY A 287 22.31 19.44 -13.00
CA GLY A 287 21.13 19.40 -12.11
C GLY A 287 21.03 18.19 -11.17
N ARG A 288 21.92 17.19 -11.26
CA ARG A 288 21.93 16.02 -10.35
C ARG A 288 22.93 16.20 -9.22
N ARG A 289 22.50 15.94 -7.98
CA ARG A 289 23.39 16.00 -6.80
C ARG A 289 24.52 14.97 -6.85
N TYR A 290 24.25 13.74 -7.28
CA TYR A 290 25.21 12.64 -7.32
C TYR A 290 25.63 12.28 -8.75
N ARG A 291 26.82 11.68 -8.89
CA ARG A 291 27.24 11.04 -10.16
C ARG A 291 26.32 9.86 -10.46
N MET A 292 26.03 9.62 -11.73
CA MET A 292 25.14 8.55 -12.21
C MET A 292 25.89 7.66 -13.20
N SER A 293 25.64 6.34 -13.16
CA SER A 293 26.14 5.40 -14.16
C SER A 293 25.58 5.78 -15.52
N GLN A 294 26.45 5.86 -16.53
CA GLN A 294 26.04 5.99 -17.93
C GLN A 294 25.71 4.64 -18.57
N ALA A 295 26.28 3.57 -18.04
CA ALA A 295 25.93 2.23 -18.47
C ALA A 295 24.49 1.89 -18.06
N SER A 296 23.79 1.24 -18.99
CA SER A 296 22.40 0.83 -18.84
C SER A 296 22.25 -0.22 -17.74
N ARG A 297 21.25 -0.05 -16.88
CA ARG A 297 20.82 -1.06 -15.91
C ARG A 297 19.50 -1.67 -16.39
N PRO A 298 19.49 -2.91 -16.93
CA PRO A 298 18.25 -3.61 -17.23
C PRO A 298 17.42 -3.83 -15.95
N THR A 299 16.08 -3.88 -16.07
CA THR A 299 15.21 -4.36 -14.99
C THR A 299 15.48 -5.84 -14.70
N ALA A 300 15.16 -6.33 -13.50
CA ALA A 300 15.42 -7.73 -13.15
C ALA A 300 14.71 -8.72 -14.09
N GLY A 301 13.45 -8.44 -14.44
CA GLY A 301 12.74 -9.22 -15.46
C GLY A 301 13.38 -9.15 -16.85
N GLN A 302 13.97 -8.01 -17.23
CA GLN A 302 14.75 -7.94 -18.48
C GLN A 302 16.00 -8.80 -18.40
N VAL A 303 16.72 -8.83 -17.27
CA VAL A 303 17.89 -9.72 -17.08
C VAL A 303 17.47 -11.18 -17.24
N ILE A 304 16.31 -11.59 -16.70
CA ILE A 304 15.80 -12.96 -16.91
C ILE A 304 15.55 -13.25 -18.39
N ASN A 305 14.95 -12.31 -19.13
CA ASN A 305 14.72 -12.47 -20.56
C ASN A 305 16.03 -12.53 -21.36
N ASP A 306 17.01 -11.68 -21.04
CA ASP A 306 18.28 -11.60 -21.76
C ASP A 306 19.12 -12.87 -21.59
N PHE A 307 18.96 -13.58 -20.47
CA PHE A 307 19.75 -14.76 -20.09
C PHE A 307 18.92 -16.05 -20.07
N SER A 308 17.74 -16.08 -20.71
CA SER A 308 16.84 -17.24 -20.65
C SER A 308 17.39 -18.51 -21.31
N GLY A 309 18.33 -18.37 -22.25
CA GLY A 309 19.05 -19.49 -22.89
C GLY A 309 20.45 -19.76 -22.32
N GLY A 310 20.86 -19.02 -21.29
CA GLY A 310 22.18 -19.14 -20.66
C GLY A 310 22.20 -20.11 -19.48
N THR A 311 23.38 -20.28 -18.90
CA THR A 311 23.60 -21.05 -17.67
C THR A 311 23.11 -20.29 -16.43
N ARG A 312 22.87 -21.03 -15.33
CA ARG A 312 22.49 -20.43 -14.04
C ARG A 312 23.59 -19.51 -13.51
N GLU A 313 24.85 -19.85 -13.80
CA GLU A 313 26.04 -19.09 -13.42
C GLU A 313 26.06 -17.73 -14.12
N GLU A 314 25.77 -17.69 -15.44
CA GLU A 314 25.67 -16.45 -16.22
C GLU A 314 24.55 -15.54 -15.73
N LEU A 315 23.36 -16.10 -15.46
CA LEU A 315 22.24 -15.35 -14.90
C LEU A 315 22.61 -14.77 -13.52
N THR A 316 23.21 -15.58 -12.66
CA THR A 316 23.64 -15.14 -11.32
C THR A 316 24.70 -14.04 -11.42
N ALA A 317 25.66 -14.16 -12.33
CA ALA A 317 26.68 -13.14 -12.58
C ALA A 317 26.04 -11.84 -13.09
N ALA A 318 25.05 -11.92 -13.99
CA ALA A 318 24.32 -10.76 -14.50
C ALA A 318 23.51 -10.06 -13.40
N LEU A 319 22.76 -10.81 -12.59
CA LEU A 319 21.99 -10.26 -11.46
C LEU A 319 22.92 -9.62 -10.42
N ARG A 320 24.10 -10.18 -10.14
CA ARG A 320 25.12 -9.54 -9.29
C ARG A 320 25.65 -8.25 -9.91
N ARG A 321 26.04 -8.27 -11.19
CA ARG A 321 26.56 -7.10 -11.93
C ARG A 321 25.60 -5.93 -11.88
N TYR A 322 24.31 -6.16 -12.09
CA TYR A 322 23.28 -5.11 -12.10
C TYR A 322 22.71 -4.77 -10.71
N GLY A 323 23.32 -5.28 -9.65
CA GLY A 323 22.98 -4.93 -8.26
C GLY A 323 21.61 -5.47 -7.82
N TYR A 324 21.21 -6.63 -8.31
CA TYR A 324 20.00 -7.33 -7.85
C TYR A 324 20.28 -8.41 -6.81
N LEU A 325 21.48 -8.98 -6.78
CA LEU A 325 21.94 -9.87 -5.70
C LEU A 325 22.83 -9.09 -4.74
N LEU A 326 22.53 -9.04 -3.44
CA LEU A 326 23.33 -8.28 -2.47
C LEU A 326 24.67 -8.95 -2.19
#